data_AF-A0A9Q9SM58-F1
#
_entry.id   AF-A0A9Q9SM58-F1
#
_cell.length_a   1.000
_cell.length_b   1.000
_cell.length_c   1.000
_cell.angle_alpha   90.00
_cell.angle_beta   90.00
_cell.angle_gamma   90.00
#
_symmetry.space_group_name_H-M   'P 1'
#
loop_
_entity.id
_entity.type
_entity.pdbx_description
1 polymer ?
#
loop_
_entity_poly.entity_id
_entity_poly.type
_entity_poly.pdbx_seq_one_letter_code
_entity_poly.pdbx_strand_id
1 'polypeptide(L)'
;MVVLARLIDEARKRELRTEILVASERGINDALERGGDSGEWCLDPQTDELVAALIAWHDDQLRGAPLGVFAEALERLERIRDKR
;
A
#
# COMPACT_ATOMS: atom_id res chain seq x y z
N MET A 1 -4.40 5.57 0.13
CA MET A 1 -3.63 4.56 0.90
C MET A 1 -2.24 4.32 0.31
N VAL A 2 -2.10 3.96 -0.97
CA VAL A 2 -0.79 3.68 -1.62
C VAL A 2 0.20 4.85 -1.58
N VAL A 3 -0.26 6.08 -1.82
CA VAL A 3 0.61 7.28 -1.84
C VAL A 3 1.19 7.56 -0.45
N LEU A 4 0.38 7.42 0.60
CA LEU A 4 0.78 7.76 1.97
C LEU A 4 1.75 6.72 2.53
N ALA A 5 1.51 5.43 2.25
CA ALA A 5 2.43 4.35 2.60
C ALA A 5 3.79 4.51 1.88
N ARG A 6 3.79 4.88 0.60
CA ARG A 6 5.02 5.10 -0.19
C ARG A 6 5.83 6.31 0.27
N LEU A 7 5.16 7.38 0.70
CA LEU A 7 5.83 8.58 1.25
C LEU A 7 6.43 8.34 2.64
N ILE A 8 5.73 7.58 3.50
CA ILE A 8 6.26 7.17 4.81
C ILE A 8 7.48 6.24 4.61
N ASP A 9 7.49 5.44 3.55
CA ASP A 9 8.60 4.55 3.23
C ASP A 9 9.86 5.28 2.76
N GLU A 10 9.70 6.24 1.85
CA GLU A 10 10.79 7.10 1.37
C GLU A 10 11.50 7.84 2.53
N ALA A 11 10.76 8.21 3.58
CA ALA A 11 11.32 8.86 4.76
C ALA A 11 12.08 7.90 5.70
N ARG A 12 11.81 6.58 5.65
CA ARG A 12 12.36 5.59 6.61
C ARG A 12 13.51 4.73 6.07
N LYS A 13 13.92 4.88 4.79
CA LYS A 13 14.98 4.07 4.13
C LYS A 13 14.78 2.55 4.23
N ARG A 14 13.54 2.07 4.37
CA ARG A 14 13.22 0.68 4.05
C ARG A 14 12.57 0.73 2.68
N GLU A 15 12.98 -0.14 1.77
CA GLU A 15 12.48 -0.09 0.40
C GLU A 15 11.38 -1.15 0.28
N LEU A 16 10.13 -0.72 0.17
CA LEU A 16 9.07 -1.60 -0.27
C LEU A 16 9.39 -2.04 -1.70
N ARG A 17 9.64 -3.34 -1.86
CA ARG A 17 9.91 -3.91 -3.18
C ARG A 17 8.72 -3.64 -4.08
N THR A 18 8.97 -2.88 -5.14
CA THR A 18 7.92 -2.46 -6.09
C THR A 18 7.23 -3.68 -6.70
N GLU A 19 7.95 -4.79 -6.84
CA GLU A 19 7.44 -6.06 -7.34
C GLU A 19 6.33 -6.65 -6.45
N ILE A 20 6.43 -6.51 -5.12
CA ILE A 20 5.40 -6.99 -4.18
C ILE A 20 4.13 -6.17 -4.33
N LEU A 21 4.27 -4.86 -4.50
CA LEU A 21 3.16 -3.93 -4.74
C LEU A 21 2.42 -4.28 -6.03
N VAL A 22 3.16 -4.45 -7.12
CA VAL A 22 2.59 -4.78 -8.44
C VAL A 22 1.93 -6.17 -8.41
N ALA A 23 2.56 -7.16 -7.78
CA ALA A 23 1.98 -8.50 -7.66
C ALA A 23 0.67 -8.49 -6.85
N SER A 24 0.63 -7.73 -5.75
CA SER A 24 -0.57 -7.60 -4.91
C SER A 24 -1.69 -6.88 -5.65
N GLU A 25 -1.39 -5.78 -6.35
CA GLU A 25 -2.36 -5.03 -7.15
C GLU A 25 -2.97 -5.91 -8.25
N ARG A 26 -2.14 -6.72 -8.92
CA ARG A 26 -2.60 -7.65 -9.94
C ARG A 26 -3.56 -8.69 -9.35
N GLY A 27 -3.16 -9.33 -8.26
CA GLY A 27 -3.99 -10.35 -7.60
C GLY A 27 -5.34 -9.81 -7.10
N ILE A 28 -5.36 -8.56 -6.61
CA ILE A 28 -6.60 -7.87 -6.22
C ILE A 28 -7.48 -7.64 -7.44
N ASN A 29 -6.92 -7.15 -8.56
CA ASN A 29 -7.69 -6.93 -9.78
C ASN A 29 -8.26 -8.24 -10.33
N ASP A 30 -7.48 -9.32 -10.34
CA ASP A 30 -7.93 -10.64 -10.77
C ASP A 30 -9.09 -11.15 -9.88
N ALA A 31 -9.04 -10.88 -8.57
CA ALA A 31 -10.12 -11.20 -7.65
C ALA A 31 -11.38 -10.35 -7.87
N LEU A 32 -11.21 -9.07 -8.24
CA LEU A 32 -12.34 -8.17 -8.55
C LEU A 32 -13.01 -8.55 -9.88
N GLU A 33 -12.23 -8.88 -10.91
CA GLU A 33 -12.75 -9.38 -12.19
C GLU A 33 -13.51 -10.70 -11.98
N ARG A 34 -12.90 -11.65 -11.26
CA ARG A 34 -13.56 -12.92 -10.91
C ARG A 34 -14.85 -12.69 -10.13
N GLY A 35 -14.84 -11.82 -9.12
CA GLY A 35 -16.03 -11.50 -8.34
C GLY A 35 -17.13 -10.85 -9.18
N GLY A 36 -16.76 -10.03 -10.17
CA GLY A 36 -17.69 -9.46 -11.14
C GLY A 36 -18.35 -10.51 -12.03
N ASP A 37 -17.57 -11.49 -12.48
CA ASP A 37 -18.02 -12.52 -13.43
C ASP A 37 -18.74 -13.71 -12.76
N SER A 38 -18.23 -14.18 -11.61
CA SER A 38 -18.71 -15.39 -10.93
C SER A 38 -19.51 -15.14 -9.65
N GLY A 39 -19.44 -13.92 -9.10
CA GLY A 39 -19.99 -13.60 -7.77
C GLY A 39 -19.14 -14.08 -6.59
N GLU A 40 -17.98 -14.71 -6.85
CA GLU A 40 -17.06 -15.16 -5.80
C GLU A 40 -16.00 -14.10 -5.49
N TRP A 41 -16.08 -13.52 -4.29
CA TRP A 41 -15.19 -12.46 -3.83
C TRP A 41 -14.14 -13.05 -2.89
N CYS A 42 -13.07 -13.60 -3.45
CA CYS A 42 -11.94 -14.13 -2.70
C CYS A 42 -10.61 -13.82 -3.38
N LEU A 43 -9.61 -13.52 -2.55
CA LEU A 43 -8.21 -13.52 -2.98
C LEU A 43 -7.73 -14.96 -3.12
N ASP A 44 -6.88 -15.22 -4.09
CA ASP A 44 -6.13 -16.48 -4.10
C ASP A 44 -5.10 -16.48 -2.94
N PRO A 45 -4.63 -17.67 -2.51
CA PRO A 45 -3.74 -17.77 -1.35
C PRO A 45 -2.45 -16.96 -1.46
N GLN A 46 -1.89 -16.83 -2.67
CA GLN A 46 -0.66 -16.07 -2.88
C GLN A 46 -0.94 -14.57 -2.71
N THR A 47 -2.04 -14.07 -3.27
CA THR A 47 -2.44 -12.67 -3.11
C THR A 47 -2.79 -12.34 -1.66
N ASP A 48 -3.45 -13.26 -0.95
CA ASP A 48 -3.75 -13.10 0.48
C ASP A 48 -2.48 -12.92 1.32
N GLU A 49 -1.47 -13.77 1.12
CA GLU A 49 -0.16 -13.65 1.80
C GLU A 49 0.56 -12.34 1.48
N LEU A 50 0.53 -11.91 0.21
CA LEU A 50 1.15 -10.66 -0.22
C LEU A 50 0.46 -9.44 0.41
N VAL A 51 -0.88 -9.44 0.45
CA VAL A 51 -1.68 -8.39 1.09
C VAL A 51 -1.44 -8.38 2.60
N ALA A 52 -1.40 -9.54 3.25
CA ALA A 52 -1.09 -9.64 4.68
C ALA A 52 0.31 -9.10 5.01
N ALA A 53 1.31 -9.41 4.18
CA ALA A 53 2.66 -8.88 4.33
C ALA A 53 2.70 -7.35 4.16
N LEU A 54 1.96 -6.80 3.18
CA LEU A 54 1.82 -5.35 3.00
C LEU A 54 1.17 -4.66 4.19
N ILE A 55 0.12 -5.25 4.76
CA ILE A 55 -0.58 -4.71 5.93
C ILE A 55 0.34 -4.73 7.15
N ALA A 56 1.00 -5.86 7.42
CA ALA A 56 1.93 -5.99 8.55
C ALA A 56 3.10 -4.99 8.44
N TRP A 57 3.60 -4.82 7.22
CA TRP A 57 4.64 -3.84 6.95
C TRP A 57 4.16 -2.40 7.17
N HIS A 58 2.94 -2.06 6.74
CA HIS A 58 2.37 -0.73 6.98
C HIS A 58 2.08 -0.48 8.47
N ASP A 59 1.62 -1.49 9.21
CA ASP A 59 1.43 -1.41 10.66
C ASP A 59 2.77 -1.18 11.39
N ASP A 60 3.85 -1.85 10.98
CA ASP A 60 5.21 -1.56 11.47
C ASP A 60 5.67 -0.14 11.11
N GLN A 61 5.32 0.34 9.91
CA GLN A 61 5.57 1.74 9.53
C GLN A 61 4.88 2.70 10.50
N LEU A 62 3.59 2.50 10.78
CA LEU A 62 2.81 3.39 11.62
C LEU A 62 3.28 3.38 13.08
N ARG A 63 3.64 2.20 13.62
CA ARG A 63 4.13 2.08 15.01
C ARG A 63 5.52 2.66 15.21
N GLY A 64 6.39 2.56 14.20
CA GLY A 64 7.78 2.99 14.29
C GLY A 64 8.05 4.40 13.79
N ALA A 65 7.09 5.08 13.16
CA ALA A 65 7.28 6.40 12.57
C ALA A 65 7.22 7.51 13.64
N PRO A 66 8.28 8.34 13.78
CA PRO A 66 8.20 9.58 14.54
C PRO A 66 7.15 10.51 13.94
N LEU A 67 6.44 11.27 14.79
CA LEU A 67 5.40 12.21 14.36
C LEU A 67 5.87 13.20 13.27
N GLY A 68 7.17 13.55 13.24
CA GLY A 68 7.76 14.39 12.19
C GLY A 68 7.70 13.80 10.78
N VAL A 69 7.73 12.46 10.64
CA VAL A 69 7.61 11.78 9.35
C VAL A 69 6.19 11.89 8.79
N PHE A 70 5.17 11.83 9.66
CA PHE A 70 3.79 12.04 9.26
C PHE A 70 3.54 13.47 8.81
N ALA A 71 4.10 14.46 9.52
CA ALA A 71 4.00 15.87 9.14
C ALA A 71 4.61 16.13 7.76
N GLU A 72 5.79 15.58 7.47
CA GLU A 72 6.44 15.72 6.17
C GLU A 72 5.66 15.02 5.03
N ALA A 73 5.13 13.82 5.29
CA ALA A 73 4.30 13.10 4.33
C ALA A 73 2.99 13.84 4.02
N LEU A 74 2.35 14.44 5.04
CA LEU A 74 1.17 15.29 4.90
C LEU A 74 1.45 16.54 4.06
N GLU A 75 2.50 17.30 4.38
CA GLU A 75 2.90 18.48 3.60
C GLU A 75 3.19 18.14 2.12
N ARG A 76 3.75 16.96 1.87
CA ARG A 76 4.04 16.50 0.51
C ARG A 76 2.78 16.11 -0.25
N LEU A 77 1.80 15.50 0.43
CA LEU A 77 0.48 15.21 -0.13
C LEU A 77 -0.28 16.50 -0.47
N GLU A 78 -0.25 17.50 0.42
CA GLU A 78 -0.90 18.79 0.17
C GLU A 78 -0.30 19.52 -1.02
N ARG A 79 1.04 19.50 -1.17
CA ARG A 79 1.70 20.06 -2.36
C ARG A 79 1.33 19.38 -3.67
N ILE A 80 0.99 18.10 -3.66
CA ILE A 80 0.51 17.39 -4.86
C ILE A 80 -0.95 17.78 -5.15
N ARG A 81 -1.76 17.95 -4.11
CA ARG A 81 -3.17 18.38 -4.22
C ARG A 81 -3.30 19.81 -4.74
N ASP A 82 -2.47 20.73 -4.25
CA ASP A 82 -2.51 22.15 -4.62
C ASP A 82 -1.90 22.45 -6.00
N LYS A 83 -1.18 21.48 -6.59
CA LYS A 83 -0.64 21.57 -7.96
C LYS A 83 -1.63 21.09 -9.03
N ARG A 84 -2.88 20.79 -8.66
CA ARG A 84 -3.94 20.33 -9.57
C ARG A 84 -5.03 21.39 -9.75
#